data_AF-A0A1H6NXW7-F1
#
_entry.id   AF-A0A1H6NXW7-F1
#
_cell.length_a   1.000
_cell.length_b   1.000
_cell.length_c   1.000
_cell.angle_alpha   90.00
_cell.angle_beta   90.00
_cell.angle_gamma   90.00
#
_symmetry.space_group_name_H-M   'P 1'
#
loop_
_entity.id
_entity.type
_entity.pdbx_description
1 polymer ?
#
loop_
_entity_poly.entity_id
_entity_poly.type
_entity_poly.pdbx_seq_one_letter_code
_entity_poly.pdbx_strand_id
1 'polypeptide(L)'
;MNTVIRQQWLDLRQRLANQVVESDASFSIRVPGGRSMLVGRVLKGDPQTFDWQAPAGDDAQVVTHAAIYRARPDVGAILMGGGTFGFCLAGFGGQLPVLFDEQARHLGHMGPPAGHERELPRTLKAGGNSLLIRGIPVCLGTTSARMALNAELFEKCAKAYTLAKATGKRISQLPWLIDFIANGRLLKDEKRAAQAYASGQLPQEIRGY
;
A
#
# COMPACT_ATOMS: atom_id res chain seq x y z
N MET A 1 13.31 -10.57 -19.42
CA MET A 1 12.20 -10.20 -18.50
C MET A 1 12.69 -9.41 -17.26
N ASN A 2 13.87 -9.72 -16.70
CA ASN A 2 14.36 -9.10 -15.46
C ASN A 2 14.72 -7.59 -15.58
N THR A 3 15.19 -7.13 -16.75
CA THR A 3 15.62 -5.73 -16.96
C THR A 3 14.47 -4.71 -16.92
N VAL A 4 13.30 -5.05 -17.47
CA VAL A 4 12.14 -4.13 -17.52
C VAL A 4 11.61 -3.86 -16.11
N ILE A 5 11.45 -4.90 -15.30
CA ILE A 5 10.98 -4.76 -13.91
C ILE A 5 12.01 -4.03 -13.06
N ARG A 6 13.31 -4.28 -13.29
CA ARG A 6 14.38 -3.54 -12.61
C ARG A 6 14.33 -2.05 -12.97
N GLN A 7 14.11 -1.70 -14.24
CA GLN A 7 13.96 -0.30 -14.65
C GLN A 7 12.73 0.34 -14.01
N GLN A 8 11.58 -0.35 -14.04
CA GLN A 8 10.36 0.12 -13.38
C GLN A 8 10.57 0.35 -11.87
N TRP A 9 11.38 -0.49 -11.22
CA TRP A 9 11.74 -0.32 -9.81
C TRP A 9 12.61 0.93 -9.61
N LEU A 10 13.61 1.17 -10.46
CA LEU A 10 14.45 2.36 -10.38
C LEU A 10 13.66 3.65 -10.62
N ASP A 11 12.75 3.66 -11.61
CA ASP A 11 11.89 4.80 -11.91
C ASP A 11 10.94 5.09 -10.73
N LEU A 12 10.33 4.04 -10.17
CA LEU A 12 9.48 4.17 -8.98
C LEU A 12 10.28 4.69 -7.78
N ARG A 13 11.50 4.22 -7.57
CA ARG A 13 12.38 4.70 -6.49
C ARG A 13 12.59 6.21 -6.57
N GLN A 14 12.88 6.73 -7.75
CA GLN A 14 13.07 8.18 -7.95
C GLN A 14 11.81 8.97 -7.58
N ARG A 15 10.63 8.47 -7.97
CA ARG A 15 9.36 9.10 -7.60
C ARG A 15 9.11 9.08 -6.09
N LEU A 16 9.43 7.97 -5.41
CA LEU A 16 9.20 7.80 -3.98
C LEU A 16 10.20 8.54 -3.10
N ALA A 17 11.41 8.83 -3.59
CA ALA A 17 12.47 9.46 -2.80
C ALA A 17 12.06 10.81 -2.17
N ASN A 18 11.15 11.54 -2.82
CA ASN A 18 10.63 12.81 -2.31
C ASN A 18 9.36 12.66 -1.45
N GLN A 19 8.83 11.44 -1.31
CA GLN A 19 7.57 11.16 -0.62
C GLN A 19 7.78 10.49 0.74
N VAL A 20 8.96 9.90 0.97
CA VAL A 20 9.28 9.20 2.22
C VAL A 20 10.13 10.07 3.12
N VAL A 21 9.84 10.05 4.43
CA VAL A 21 10.64 10.77 5.44
C VAL A 21 11.61 9.87 6.20
N GLU A 22 11.35 8.56 6.24
CA GLU A 22 12.21 7.59 6.92
C GLU A 22 13.34 7.07 6.02
N SER A 23 14.52 6.88 6.61
CA SER A 23 15.69 6.36 5.90
C SER A 23 15.61 4.87 5.61
N ASP A 24 14.81 4.13 6.37
CA ASP A 24 14.62 2.69 6.25
C ASP A 24 13.36 2.31 5.45
N ALA A 25 12.62 3.28 4.90
CA ALA A 25 11.47 3.03 4.04
C ALA A 25 11.84 2.05 2.92
N SER A 26 10.95 1.10 2.63
CA SER A 26 11.15 0.10 1.58
C SER A 26 9.95 0.00 0.67
N PHE A 27 10.20 -0.53 -0.52
CA PHE A 27 9.13 -0.89 -1.42
C PHE A 27 9.48 -2.15 -2.19
N SER A 28 8.44 -2.81 -2.69
CA SER A 28 8.60 -3.96 -3.56
C SER A 28 7.65 -3.93 -4.74
N ILE A 29 8.06 -4.57 -5.82
CA ILE A 29 7.25 -4.81 -7.02
C ILE A 29 7.18 -6.31 -7.24
N ARG A 30 5.97 -6.81 -7.51
CA ARG A 30 5.71 -8.19 -7.86
C ARG A 30 6.28 -8.52 -9.24
N VAL A 31 7.03 -9.61 -9.35
CA VAL A 31 7.45 -10.17 -10.64
C VAL A 31 6.29 -10.97 -11.24
N PRO A 32 5.79 -10.60 -12.44
CA PRO A 32 4.72 -11.33 -13.12
C PRO A 32 5.12 -12.77 -13.45
N GLY A 33 4.13 -13.67 -13.47
CA GLY A 33 4.34 -15.08 -13.83
C GLY A 33 5.07 -15.91 -12.77
N GLY A 34 5.36 -15.34 -11.59
CA GLY A 34 6.10 -16.01 -10.54
C GLY A 34 5.63 -15.67 -9.13
N ARG A 35 6.42 -16.16 -8.16
CA ARG A 35 6.23 -15.94 -6.72
C ARG A 35 7.28 -15.02 -6.10
N SER A 36 7.93 -14.22 -6.95
CA SER A 36 9.06 -13.39 -6.56
C SER A 36 8.71 -11.91 -6.59
N MET A 37 9.26 -11.16 -5.66
CA MET A 37 9.24 -9.71 -5.65
C MET A 37 10.63 -9.15 -5.84
N LEU A 38 10.72 -7.96 -6.44
CA LEU A 38 11.90 -7.12 -6.39
C LEU A 38 11.72 -6.14 -5.23
N VAL A 39 12.50 -6.26 -4.16
CA VAL A 39 12.36 -5.52 -2.90
C VAL A 39 13.65 -4.78 -2.55
N GLY A 40 13.55 -3.59 -1.97
CA GLY A 40 14.71 -2.83 -1.50
C GLY A 40 14.32 -1.58 -0.74
N ARG A 41 15.32 -0.87 -0.20
CA ARG A 41 15.10 0.41 0.50
C ARG A 41 14.94 1.53 -0.53
N VAL A 42 14.09 2.50 -0.22
CA VAL A 42 13.81 3.65 -1.09
C VAL A 42 15.07 4.51 -1.25
N LEU A 43 15.80 4.76 -0.16
CA LEU A 43 16.94 5.68 -0.17
C LEU A 43 18.30 4.99 -0.34
N LYS A 44 18.41 3.67 -0.17
CA LYS A 44 19.70 2.97 -0.15
C LYS A 44 19.69 1.61 -0.85
N GLY A 45 20.85 1.28 -1.45
CA GLY A 45 21.14 -0.05 -1.95
C GLY A 45 20.48 -0.39 -3.29
N ASP A 46 20.83 -1.53 -3.82
CA ASP A 46 20.16 -2.14 -4.97
C ASP A 46 19.00 -3.02 -4.52
N PRO A 47 17.97 -3.19 -5.35
CA PRO A 47 16.91 -4.13 -5.04
C PRO A 47 17.39 -5.57 -5.15
N GLN A 48 16.77 -6.43 -4.37
CA GLN A 48 16.99 -7.87 -4.37
C GLN A 48 15.73 -8.59 -4.85
N THR A 49 15.92 -9.68 -5.58
CA THR A 49 14.82 -10.57 -5.94
C THR A 49 14.61 -11.57 -4.80
N PHE A 50 13.36 -11.69 -4.33
CA PHE A 50 13.02 -12.56 -3.20
C PHE A 50 11.74 -13.35 -3.51
N ASP A 51 11.77 -14.68 -3.31
CA ASP A 51 10.57 -15.52 -3.37
C ASP A 51 9.78 -15.39 -2.07
N TRP A 52 8.57 -14.82 -2.13
CA TRP A 52 7.77 -14.58 -0.93
C TRP A 52 7.15 -15.84 -0.31
N GLN A 53 7.40 -17.04 -0.86
CA GLN A 53 7.12 -18.31 -0.19
C GLN A 53 8.35 -18.89 0.53
N ALA A 54 9.55 -18.43 0.18
CA ALA A 54 10.76 -18.84 0.89
C ALA A 54 10.78 -18.23 2.31
N PRO A 55 11.47 -18.85 3.27
CA PRO A 55 11.76 -18.23 4.55
C PRO A 55 12.47 -16.89 4.31
N ALA A 56 11.77 -15.80 4.59
CA ALA A 56 12.39 -14.49 4.71
C ALA A 56 13.23 -14.57 5.98
N GLY A 57 14.55 -14.42 5.86
CA GLY A 57 15.45 -14.37 7.01
C GLY A 57 15.13 -13.18 7.92
N ASP A 58 16.12 -12.63 8.61
CA ASP A 58 15.85 -11.69 9.71
C ASP A 58 15.47 -10.26 9.28
N ASP A 59 15.32 -9.96 7.97
CA ASP A 59 14.84 -8.64 7.53
C ASP A 59 13.31 -8.53 7.70
N ALA A 60 12.89 -7.94 8.81
CA ALA A 60 11.49 -7.74 9.19
C ALA A 60 10.65 -7.02 8.12
N GLN A 61 11.24 -6.14 7.30
CA GLN A 61 10.49 -5.49 6.22
C GLN A 61 10.24 -6.48 5.09
N VAL A 62 11.25 -7.24 4.65
CA VAL A 62 11.09 -8.30 3.64
C VAL A 62 10.06 -9.34 4.09
N VAL A 63 10.09 -9.76 5.36
CA VAL A 63 9.10 -10.67 5.95
C VAL A 63 7.68 -10.10 5.81
N THR A 64 7.52 -8.81 6.11
CA THR A 64 6.21 -8.15 6.05
C THR A 64 5.71 -8.00 4.61
N HIS A 65 6.57 -7.58 3.67
CA HIS A 65 6.23 -7.54 2.24
C HIS A 65 5.78 -8.92 1.73
N ALA A 66 6.50 -9.98 2.11
CA ALA A 66 6.15 -11.35 1.75
C ALA A 66 4.81 -11.78 2.33
N ALA A 67 4.53 -11.45 3.60
CA ALA A 67 3.26 -11.74 4.26
C ALA A 67 2.07 -11.07 3.54
N ILE A 68 2.23 -9.83 3.10
CA ILE A 68 1.19 -9.11 2.35
C ILE A 68 0.94 -9.78 1.00
N TYR A 69 1.97 -10.11 0.21
CA TYR A 69 1.77 -10.79 -1.08
C TYR A 69 1.09 -12.16 -0.94
N ARG A 70 1.38 -12.90 0.14
CA ARG A 70 0.69 -14.17 0.42
C ARG A 70 -0.80 -13.97 0.72
N ALA A 71 -1.16 -12.88 1.40
CA ALA A 71 -2.53 -12.60 1.81
C ALA A 71 -3.35 -11.83 0.75
N ARG A 72 -2.70 -11.07 -0.14
CA ARG A 72 -3.33 -10.18 -1.11
C ARG A 72 -2.90 -10.53 -2.54
N PRO A 73 -3.61 -11.45 -3.22
CA PRO A 73 -3.24 -11.90 -4.57
C PRO A 73 -3.38 -10.81 -5.65
N ASP A 74 -4.12 -9.75 -5.37
CA ASP A 74 -4.35 -8.58 -6.22
C ASP A 74 -3.20 -7.56 -6.17
N VAL A 75 -2.34 -7.62 -5.15
CA VAL A 75 -1.29 -6.63 -4.92
C VAL A 75 -0.10 -6.88 -5.86
N GLY A 76 0.31 -5.79 -6.50
CA GLY A 76 1.42 -5.72 -7.45
C GLY A 76 2.60 -4.90 -6.98
N ALA A 77 2.38 -3.97 -6.05
CA ALA A 77 3.44 -3.20 -5.42
C ALA A 77 3.04 -2.81 -4.00
N ILE A 78 4.05 -2.67 -3.14
CA ILE A 78 3.90 -2.32 -1.72
C ILE A 78 4.94 -1.25 -1.40
N LEU A 79 4.54 -0.21 -0.69
CA LEU A 79 5.43 0.72 0.00
C LEU A 79 5.22 0.56 1.51
N MET A 80 6.31 0.42 2.25
CA MET A 80 6.37 0.53 3.70
C MET A 80 7.20 1.76 4.06
N GLY A 81 6.56 2.71 4.72
CA GLY A 81 7.02 4.08 4.89
C GLY A 81 6.07 5.06 4.19
N GLY A 82 6.35 6.35 4.31
CA GLY A 82 5.52 7.39 3.73
C GLY A 82 5.90 8.78 4.20
N GLY A 83 4.98 9.72 4.04
CA GLY A 83 5.15 11.09 4.52
C GLY A 83 4.88 11.25 6.01
N THR A 84 5.15 12.44 6.52
CA THR A 84 5.06 12.77 7.95
C THR A 84 3.67 12.49 8.53
N PHE A 85 2.60 12.86 7.82
CA PHE A 85 1.25 12.75 8.37
C PHE A 85 0.76 11.29 8.41
N GLY A 86 1.25 10.43 7.52
CA GLY A 86 1.08 9.00 7.62
C GLY A 86 1.55 8.45 8.96
N PHE A 87 2.73 8.86 9.45
CA PHE A 87 3.24 8.45 10.77
C PHE A 87 2.42 9.04 11.92
N CYS A 88 1.98 10.30 11.79
CA CYS A 88 1.17 10.94 12.84
C CYS A 88 -0.09 10.15 13.18
N LEU A 89 -0.67 9.39 12.23
CA LEU A 89 -1.86 8.57 12.48
C LEU A 89 -1.71 7.63 13.69
N ALA A 90 -0.52 7.12 13.99
CA ALA A 90 -0.29 6.28 15.17
C ALA A 90 -0.72 6.99 16.47
N GLY A 91 -0.47 8.30 16.59
CA GLY A 91 -0.91 9.13 17.72
C GLY A 91 -2.40 9.50 17.70
N PHE A 92 -3.09 9.29 16.57
CA PHE A 92 -4.52 9.59 16.39
C PHE A 92 -5.39 8.33 16.23
N GLY A 93 -4.96 7.22 16.85
CA GLY A 93 -5.69 5.95 16.90
C GLY A 93 -5.29 4.92 15.85
N GLY A 94 -4.35 5.26 14.97
CA GLY A 94 -3.76 4.32 14.01
C GLY A 94 -4.69 3.88 12.88
N GLN A 95 -5.83 4.55 12.69
CA GLN A 95 -6.77 4.25 11.61
C GLN A 95 -7.30 5.53 10.99
N LEU A 96 -7.28 5.60 9.66
CA LEU A 96 -7.82 6.70 8.88
C LEU A 96 -9.27 6.38 8.48
N PRO A 97 -10.28 7.11 8.99
CA PRO A 97 -11.65 6.96 8.52
C PRO A 97 -11.79 7.40 7.06
N VAL A 98 -12.84 6.94 6.37
CA VAL A 98 -13.13 7.38 5.00
C VAL A 98 -13.79 8.75 5.03
N LEU A 99 -13.03 9.76 4.58
CA LEU A 99 -13.46 11.17 4.57
C LEU A 99 -13.74 11.68 3.15
N PHE A 100 -13.11 11.07 2.14
CA PHE A 100 -13.17 11.53 0.76
C PHE A 100 -13.59 10.39 -0.18
N ASP A 101 -14.30 10.72 -1.25
CA ASP A 101 -14.71 9.77 -2.29
C ASP A 101 -13.50 9.18 -3.03
N GLU A 102 -12.49 10.01 -3.32
CA GLU A 102 -11.25 9.56 -3.95
C GLU A 102 -10.49 8.59 -3.04
N GLN A 103 -10.48 8.84 -1.72
CA GLN A 103 -9.96 7.90 -0.72
C GLN A 103 -10.71 6.57 -0.80
N ALA A 104 -12.04 6.59 -0.78
CA ALA A 104 -12.84 5.37 -0.88
C ALA A 104 -12.57 4.59 -2.18
N ARG A 105 -12.35 5.30 -3.29
CA ARG A 105 -12.13 4.73 -4.63
C ARG A 105 -10.75 4.08 -4.80
N HIS A 106 -9.74 4.54 -4.07
CA HIS A 106 -8.34 4.15 -4.25
C HIS A 106 -7.76 3.37 -3.06
N LEU A 107 -8.07 3.83 -1.84
CA LEU A 107 -7.57 3.28 -0.59
C LEU A 107 -8.57 2.32 0.06
N GLY A 108 -9.87 2.58 -0.12
CA GLY A 108 -10.92 1.82 0.55
C GLY A 108 -10.86 1.90 2.07
N HIS A 109 -11.41 0.90 2.75
CA HIS A 109 -11.45 0.87 4.22
C HIS A 109 -10.13 0.37 4.82
N MET A 110 -9.44 1.28 5.53
CA MET A 110 -8.25 0.94 6.29
C MET A 110 -8.59 -0.02 7.44
N GLY A 111 -7.89 -1.16 7.52
CA GLY A 111 -8.02 -2.10 8.63
C GLY A 111 -7.49 -1.55 9.97
N PRO A 112 -7.73 -2.25 11.10
CA PRO A 112 -7.12 -1.87 12.37
C PRO A 112 -5.58 -1.95 12.27
N PRO A 113 -4.83 -1.11 13.00
CA PRO A 113 -3.36 -1.17 12.98
C PRO A 113 -2.86 -2.52 13.50
N ALA A 114 -1.79 -3.03 12.91
CA ALA A 114 -1.12 -4.26 13.33
C ALA A 114 0.16 -3.92 14.09
N GLY A 115 0.26 -4.27 15.37
CA GLY A 115 1.50 -4.14 16.15
C GLY A 115 2.50 -5.27 15.87
N HIS A 116 2.02 -6.39 15.33
CA HIS A 116 2.85 -7.57 15.03
C HIS A 116 2.32 -8.33 13.81
N GLU A 117 3.18 -9.10 13.15
CA GLU A 117 2.84 -9.88 11.95
C GLU A 117 1.64 -10.82 12.11
N ARG A 118 1.41 -11.37 13.32
CA ARG A 118 0.26 -12.24 13.61
C ARG A 118 -1.08 -11.52 13.47
N GLU A 119 -1.09 -10.19 13.50
CA GLU A 119 -2.30 -9.36 13.38
C GLU A 119 -2.58 -8.96 11.92
N LEU A 120 -1.61 -9.17 11.01
CA LEU A 120 -1.76 -8.83 9.59
C LEU A 120 -2.98 -9.47 8.92
N PRO A 121 -3.34 -10.75 9.18
CA PRO A 121 -4.54 -11.31 8.57
C PRO A 121 -5.80 -10.51 8.91
N ARG A 122 -5.91 -10.01 10.15
CA ARG A 122 -7.04 -9.18 10.58
C ARG A 122 -7.03 -7.82 9.90
N THR A 123 -5.87 -7.16 9.84
CA THR A 123 -5.71 -5.86 9.17
C THR A 123 -6.02 -5.94 7.68
N LEU A 124 -5.51 -6.96 6.99
CA LEU A 124 -5.66 -7.14 5.55
C LEU A 124 -7.06 -7.59 5.14
N LYS A 125 -7.82 -8.23 6.04
CA LYS A 125 -9.21 -8.65 5.80
C LYS A 125 -10.15 -7.47 5.49
N ALA A 126 -9.80 -6.25 5.92
CA ALA A 126 -10.57 -5.05 5.59
C ALA A 126 -10.53 -4.70 4.09
N GLY A 127 -9.57 -5.24 3.33
CA GLY A 127 -9.49 -5.06 1.88
C GLY A 127 -8.87 -3.73 1.44
N GLY A 128 -8.71 -2.75 2.34
CA GLY A 128 -8.08 -1.48 2.00
C GLY A 128 -6.64 -1.59 1.51
N ASN A 129 -6.21 -0.56 0.77
CA ASN A 129 -4.87 -0.40 0.21
C ASN A 129 -3.98 0.53 1.03
N SER A 130 -4.41 0.91 2.22
CA SER A 130 -3.57 1.54 3.22
C SER A 130 -3.81 0.92 4.59
N LEU A 131 -2.75 0.85 5.39
CA LEU A 131 -2.76 0.30 6.74
C LEU A 131 -1.53 0.78 7.53
N LEU A 132 -1.52 0.51 8.84
CA LEU A 132 -0.38 0.77 9.72
C LEU A 132 0.14 -0.56 10.29
N ILE A 133 1.44 -0.81 10.12
CA ILE A 133 2.15 -1.95 10.72
C ILE A 133 3.25 -1.40 11.61
N ARG A 134 3.22 -1.71 12.91
CA ARG A 134 4.19 -1.20 13.91
C ARG A 134 4.32 0.32 13.89
N GLY A 135 3.22 1.03 13.61
CA GLY A 135 3.22 2.49 13.45
C GLY A 135 3.77 3.00 12.12
N ILE A 136 4.23 2.11 11.22
CA ILE A 136 4.75 2.45 9.90
C ILE A 136 3.61 2.41 8.86
N PRO A 137 3.41 3.48 8.08
CA PRO A 137 2.48 3.50 6.95
C PRO A 137 2.80 2.41 5.95
N VAL A 138 1.77 1.71 5.47
CA VAL A 138 1.90 0.76 4.38
C VAL A 138 0.85 1.06 3.34
N CYS A 139 1.29 1.30 2.11
CA CYS A 139 0.43 1.55 0.95
C CYS A 139 0.59 0.43 -0.08
N LEU A 140 -0.53 -0.07 -0.55
CA LEU A 140 -0.64 -1.17 -1.51
C LEU A 140 -1.12 -0.62 -2.85
N GLY A 141 -0.78 -1.31 -3.93
CA GLY A 141 -1.40 -1.05 -5.22
C GLY A 141 -1.36 -2.28 -6.11
N THR A 142 -2.34 -2.37 -7.00
CA THR A 142 -2.39 -3.40 -8.04
C THR A 142 -1.25 -3.26 -9.06
N THR A 143 -0.67 -2.07 -9.19
CA THR A 143 0.56 -1.79 -9.95
C THR A 143 1.46 -0.82 -9.18
N SER A 144 2.70 -0.63 -9.65
CA SER A 144 3.62 0.38 -9.09
C SER A 144 3.04 1.80 -9.15
N ALA A 145 2.42 2.18 -10.26
CA ALA A 145 1.84 3.50 -10.41
C ALA A 145 0.64 3.70 -9.48
N ARG A 146 -0.20 2.66 -9.32
CA ARG A 146 -1.33 2.68 -8.39
C ARG A 146 -0.87 2.79 -6.95
N MET A 147 0.18 2.07 -6.58
CA MET A 147 0.75 2.16 -5.23
C MET A 147 1.31 3.55 -4.94
N ALA A 148 2.05 4.16 -5.88
CA ALA A 148 2.58 5.52 -5.72
C ALA A 148 1.45 6.56 -5.59
N LEU A 149 0.40 6.45 -6.41
CA LEU A 149 -0.80 7.28 -6.30
C LEU A 149 -1.48 7.10 -4.93
N ASN A 150 -1.61 5.85 -4.47
CA ASN A 150 -2.20 5.53 -3.18
C ASN A 150 -1.37 6.12 -2.02
N ALA A 151 -0.04 6.10 -2.10
CA ALA A 151 0.84 6.71 -1.10
C ALA A 151 0.64 8.24 -1.02
N GLU A 152 0.59 8.93 -2.17
CA GLU A 152 0.34 10.38 -2.23
C GLU A 152 -1.05 10.75 -1.70
N LEU A 153 -2.08 9.97 -2.07
CA LEU A 153 -3.44 10.18 -1.61
C LEU A 153 -3.56 9.92 -0.10
N PHE A 154 -2.93 8.84 0.38
CA PHE A 154 -2.92 8.50 1.79
C PHE A 154 -2.32 9.61 2.64
N GLU A 155 -1.17 10.17 2.23
CA GLU A 155 -0.53 11.28 2.93
C GLU A 155 -1.44 12.52 3.00
N LYS A 156 -2.12 12.87 1.90
CA LYS A 156 -3.07 13.99 1.86
C LYS A 156 -4.26 13.77 2.79
N CYS A 157 -4.85 12.59 2.78
CA CYS A 157 -5.98 12.26 3.64
C CYS A 157 -5.55 12.19 5.12
N ALA A 158 -4.38 11.61 5.40
CA ALA A 158 -3.79 11.56 6.74
C ALA A 158 -3.54 12.98 7.29
N LYS A 159 -3.01 13.88 6.45
CA LYS A 159 -2.82 15.30 6.81
C LYS A 159 -4.14 15.97 7.17
N ALA A 160 -5.15 15.85 6.31
CA ALA A 160 -6.45 16.44 6.56
C ALA A 160 -7.09 15.89 7.85
N TYR A 161 -7.05 14.57 8.05
CA TYR A 161 -7.63 13.93 9.22
C TYR A 161 -6.90 14.31 10.52
N THR A 162 -5.58 14.22 10.56
CA THR A 162 -4.80 14.48 11.79
C THR A 162 -4.93 15.93 12.22
N LEU A 163 -4.87 16.89 11.29
CA LEU A 163 -5.12 18.31 11.57
C LEU A 163 -6.55 18.55 12.06
N ALA A 164 -7.56 17.97 11.41
CA ALA A 164 -8.95 18.11 11.84
C ALA A 164 -9.18 17.48 13.24
N LYS A 165 -8.63 16.29 13.48
CA LYS A 165 -8.77 15.55 14.74
C LYS A 165 -8.11 16.28 15.90
N ALA A 166 -6.98 16.94 15.66
CA ALA A 166 -6.29 17.76 16.65
C ALA A 166 -7.14 18.95 17.15
N THR A 167 -8.13 19.41 16.38
CA THR A 167 -9.04 20.49 16.84
C THR A 167 -10.06 20.03 17.89
N GLY A 168 -10.18 18.71 18.13
CA GLY A 168 -11.19 18.13 19.03
C GLY A 168 -12.63 18.17 18.50
N LYS A 169 -12.87 18.79 17.33
CA LYS A 169 -14.20 18.87 16.71
C LYS A 169 -14.62 17.53 16.11
N ARG A 170 -15.94 17.35 15.98
CA ARG A 170 -16.51 16.19 15.28
C ARG A 170 -16.18 16.28 13.78
N ILE A 171 -15.70 15.18 13.24
CA ILE A 171 -15.40 15.03 11.81
C ILE A 171 -16.55 14.25 11.16
N SER A 172 -17.13 14.81 10.10
CA SER A 172 -18.12 14.10 9.28
C SER A 172 -17.42 13.12 8.35
N GLN A 173 -17.96 11.91 8.25
CA GLN A 173 -17.47 10.88 7.32
C GLN A 173 -18.19 10.98 5.97
N LEU A 174 -17.60 10.35 4.95
CA LEU A 174 -18.23 10.24 3.65
C LEU A 174 -19.60 9.53 3.77
N PRO A 175 -20.67 10.04 3.13
CA PRO A 175 -21.96 9.37 3.12
C PRO A 175 -21.86 7.92 2.61
N TRP A 176 -22.52 7.00 3.30
CA TRP A 176 -22.40 5.55 3.07
C TRP A 176 -22.66 5.12 1.61
N LEU A 177 -23.56 5.81 0.91
CA LEU A 177 -23.89 5.49 -0.48
C LEU A 177 -22.72 5.80 -1.43
N ILE A 178 -22.03 6.92 -1.20
CA ILE A 178 -20.86 7.32 -2.00
C ILE A 178 -19.71 6.37 -1.71
N ASP A 179 -19.50 6.06 -0.42
CA ASP A 179 -18.49 5.09 0.04
C ASP A 179 -18.70 3.71 -0.58
N PHE A 180 -19.94 3.22 -0.62
CA PHE A 180 -20.31 1.94 -1.21
C PHE A 180 -20.02 1.89 -2.73
N ILE A 181 -20.42 2.93 -3.46
CA ILE A 181 -20.20 2.99 -4.92
C ILE A 181 -18.69 3.05 -5.24
N ALA A 182 -17.94 3.89 -4.52
CA ALA A 182 -16.51 4.07 -4.72
C ALA A 182 -15.72 2.78 -4.42
N ASN A 183 -15.99 2.13 -3.27
CA ASN A 183 -15.39 0.84 -2.92
C ASN A 183 -15.79 -0.27 -3.89
N GLY A 184 -17.02 -0.28 -4.38
CA GLY A 184 -17.48 -1.25 -5.39
C GLY A 184 -16.64 -1.21 -6.68
N ARG A 185 -16.13 -0.04 -7.06
CA ARG A 185 -15.20 0.09 -8.20
C ARG A 185 -13.81 -0.42 -7.85
N LEU A 186 -13.31 -0.13 -6.64
CA LEU A 186 -12.03 -0.63 -6.16
C LEU A 186 -11.99 -2.17 -6.17
N LEU A 187 -13.01 -2.81 -5.59
CA LEU A 187 -13.13 -4.27 -5.52
C LEU A 187 -13.10 -4.93 -6.90
N LYS A 188 -13.68 -4.29 -7.93
CA LYS A 188 -13.64 -4.80 -9.31
C LYS A 188 -12.23 -4.73 -9.89
N ASP A 189 -11.50 -3.65 -9.63
CA ASP A 189 -10.13 -3.48 -10.10
C ASP A 189 -9.18 -4.48 -9.43
N GLU A 190 -9.31 -4.68 -8.12
CA GLU A 190 -8.52 -5.66 -7.36
C GLU A 190 -8.80 -7.10 -7.83
N LYS A 191 -10.08 -7.44 -8.07
CA LYS A 191 -10.44 -8.75 -8.63
C LYS A 191 -9.81 -8.98 -10.01
N ARG A 192 -9.82 -7.97 -10.88
CA ARG A 192 -9.16 -8.05 -12.21
C ARG A 192 -7.65 -8.18 -12.08
N ALA A 193 -7.02 -7.45 -11.16
CA ALA A 193 -5.59 -7.55 -10.90
C ALA A 193 -5.20 -8.94 -10.40
N ALA A 194 -5.97 -9.51 -9.46
CA ALA A 194 -5.74 -10.87 -8.99
C ALA A 194 -5.82 -11.90 -10.12
N GLN A 195 -6.80 -11.76 -11.02
CA GLN A 195 -6.93 -12.63 -12.20
C GLN A 195 -5.75 -12.48 -13.16
N ALA A 196 -5.32 -11.23 -13.45
CA ALA A 196 -4.15 -10.97 -14.29
C ALA A 196 -2.90 -11.64 -13.71
N TYR A 197 -2.63 -11.45 -12.41
CA TYR A 197 -1.48 -12.06 -11.76
C TYR A 197 -1.56 -13.60 -11.73
N ALA A 198 -2.74 -14.17 -11.52
CA ALA A 198 -2.95 -15.61 -11.60
C ALA A 198 -2.65 -16.17 -13.00
N SER A 199 -2.91 -15.39 -14.05
CA SER A 199 -2.55 -15.72 -15.44
C SER A 199 -1.10 -15.37 -15.83
N GLY A 200 -0.29 -14.88 -14.88
CA GLY A 200 1.09 -14.46 -15.12
C GLY A 200 1.23 -13.14 -15.89
N GLN A 201 0.15 -12.38 -16.03
CA GLN A 201 0.10 -11.11 -16.74
C GLN A 201 0.18 -9.93 -15.77
N LEU A 202 0.61 -8.77 -16.27
CA LEU A 202 0.49 -7.51 -15.56
C LEU A 202 -0.95 -6.99 -15.67
N PRO A 203 -1.55 -6.50 -14.57
CA PRO A 203 -2.83 -5.79 -14.65
C PRO A 203 -2.70 -4.59 -15.60
N GLN A 204 -3.70 -4.39 -16.46
CA GLN A 204 -3.75 -3.19 -17.27
C GLN A 204 -3.97 -1.97 -16.37
N GLU A 205 -3.11 -0.97 -16.52
CA GLU A 205 -3.34 0.33 -15.91
C GLU A 205 -4.49 1.01 -16.64
N ILE A 206 -5.65 1.11 -15.98
CA ILE A 206 -6.73 1.94 -16.47
C ILE A 206 -6.27 3.39 -16.29
N ARG A 207 -5.72 3.97 -17.38
CA ARG A 207 -5.49 5.42 -17.50
C ARG A 207 -6.84 6.09 -17.58
N GLY A 208 -7.44 6.38 -16.44
CA GLY A 208 -8.72 7.07 -16.38
C GLY A 208 -8.95 7.67 -15.02
N TYR A 209 -8.56 8.94 -14.89
CA TYR A 209 -9.46 10.03 -14.53
C TYR A 209 -9.06 11.26 -15.35
#